data_AF-E9T4Z5-F1
#
_entry.id   AF-E9T4Z5-F1
#
_cell.length_a   1.000
_cell.length_b   1.000
_cell.length_c   1.000
_cell.angle_alpha   90.00
_cell.angle_beta   90.00
_cell.angle_gamma   90.00
#
_symmetry.space_group_name_H-M   'P 1'
#
loop_
_entity.id
_entity.type
_entity.pdbx_description
1 polymer ?
#
loop_
_entity_poly.entity_id
_entity_poly.type
_entity_poly.pdbx_seq_one_letter_code
_entity_poly.pdbx_strand_id
1 'polypeptide(L)'
;MSVVATPSVHALLRDLVANCTRSHFLDDPEGLELSNQAALMREVVVTVQACLAPDLDATRAAERRDAASDPHWSDSPGLRLIAAIAQYEEILSTLLDAAALVESGRMSTAWTLLGSTADRLRVLAALASAAGDDVARQLAATSAHARARFTAAAATDGVDLGLPAPFESATNVVTAPAPLALGEPPRAIARVIELATLGAATSRDGGPLDTTSLHGSPHHTDYAHLATVGGYQFHLVLDIVRAATDSLCSVAGALTAEQVWADWADDVREAIEFAWDCI
;
A
#
# COMPACT_ATOMS: atom_id res chain seq x y z
N MET A 1 16.72 32.28 3.60
CA MET A 1 15.86 31.13 3.89
C MET A 1 16.41 29.96 3.09
N SER A 2 16.88 28.92 3.77
CA SER A 2 17.35 27.70 3.10
C SER A 2 16.13 26.96 2.58
N VAL A 3 15.95 26.90 1.26
CA VAL A 3 15.00 25.99 0.64
C VAL A 3 15.55 24.59 0.91
N VAL A 4 15.01 23.90 1.90
CA VAL A 4 15.30 22.47 2.09
C VAL A 4 14.69 21.81 0.87
N ALA A 5 15.53 21.33 -0.05
CA ALA A 5 15.07 20.62 -1.22
C ALA A 5 14.33 19.36 -0.74
N THR A 6 13.08 19.19 -1.18
CA THR A 6 12.35 17.95 -0.95
C THR A 6 13.17 16.81 -1.56
N PRO A 7 13.55 15.79 -0.79
CA PRO A 7 14.38 14.71 -1.30
C PRO A 7 13.60 13.88 -2.33
N SER A 8 14.23 13.59 -3.48
CA SER A 8 13.66 12.73 -4.54
C SER A 8 13.82 11.26 -4.16
N VAL A 9 12.76 10.47 -4.34
CA VAL A 9 12.75 9.02 -4.17
C VAL A 9 13.75 8.38 -5.12
N HIS A 10 13.72 8.79 -6.40
CA HIS A 10 14.60 8.22 -7.41
C HIS A 10 16.08 8.50 -7.08
N ALA A 11 16.40 9.72 -6.63
CA ALA A 11 17.77 10.07 -6.23
C ALA A 11 18.25 9.25 -5.02
N LEU A 12 17.42 9.15 -3.97
CA LEU A 12 17.76 8.40 -2.77
C LEU A 12 17.93 6.90 -3.04
N LEU A 13 17.08 6.30 -3.86
CA LEU A 13 17.22 4.89 -4.24
C LEU A 13 18.48 4.64 -5.07
N ARG A 14 18.79 5.53 -6.00
CA ARG A 14 20.03 5.43 -6.79
C ARG A 14 21.26 5.47 -5.90
N ASP A 15 21.29 6.41 -4.96
CA ASP A 15 22.39 6.54 -3.99
C ASP A 15 22.47 5.31 -3.07
N LEU A 16 21.33 4.76 -2.64
CA LEU A 16 21.28 3.54 -1.83
C LEU A 16 21.86 2.35 -2.59
N VAL A 17 21.42 2.12 -3.83
CA VAL A 17 21.91 1.01 -4.67
C VAL A 17 23.40 1.17 -4.96
N ALA A 18 23.86 2.38 -5.28
CA ALA A 18 25.28 2.65 -5.56
C ALA A 18 26.20 2.40 -4.35
N ASN A 19 25.69 2.58 -3.12
CA ASN A 19 26.45 2.39 -1.88
C ASN A 19 26.16 1.05 -1.19
N CYS A 20 25.36 0.18 -1.81
CA CYS A 20 25.00 -1.10 -1.21
C CYS A 20 26.20 -2.05 -1.21
N THR A 21 26.65 -2.45 -0.02
CA THR A 21 27.73 -3.44 0.16
C THR A 21 27.29 -4.86 -0.19
N ARG A 22 25.99 -5.09 -0.42
CA ARG A 22 25.47 -6.34 -0.99
C ARG A 22 25.80 -6.36 -2.48
N SER A 23 27.06 -6.64 -2.79
CA SER A 23 27.58 -6.70 -4.16
C SER A 23 26.90 -7.81 -4.95
N HIS A 24 26.26 -7.43 -6.06
CA HIS A 24 25.84 -8.18 -7.26
C HIS A 24 25.51 -9.67 -7.13
N PHE A 25 24.29 -10.06 -7.53
CA PHE A 25 23.96 -11.15 -8.48
C PHE A 25 24.96 -12.33 -8.64
N LEU A 26 25.43 -12.90 -7.54
CA LEU A 26 26.34 -14.04 -7.53
C LEU A 26 25.54 -15.34 -7.46
N ASP A 27 26.05 -16.38 -8.11
CA ASP A 27 25.57 -17.75 -8.03
C ASP A 27 25.24 -18.10 -6.57
N ASP A 28 24.01 -18.59 -6.33
CA ASP A 28 23.31 -18.54 -5.04
C ASP A 28 23.30 -19.89 -4.30
N PRO A 29 24.29 -20.19 -3.43
CA PRO A 29 24.27 -21.39 -2.61
C PRO A 29 23.42 -21.25 -1.33
N GLU A 30 23.01 -20.04 -0.92
CA GLU A 30 22.45 -19.77 0.43
C GLU A 30 21.15 -18.92 0.47
N GLY A 31 20.54 -18.55 -0.66
CA GLY A 31 19.35 -17.69 -0.73
C GLY A 31 19.66 -16.19 -0.68
N LEU A 32 20.87 -15.79 -1.07
CA LEU A 32 21.32 -14.39 -1.09
C LEU A 32 20.53 -13.53 -2.08
N GLU A 33 20.13 -14.11 -3.22
CA GLU A 33 19.37 -13.38 -4.24
C GLU A 33 17.99 -12.99 -3.68
N LEU A 34 17.30 -13.92 -3.05
CA LEU A 34 16.01 -13.68 -2.41
C LEU A 34 16.10 -12.62 -1.31
N SER A 35 17.16 -12.65 -0.49
CA SER A 35 17.40 -11.64 0.55
C SER A 35 17.66 -10.25 -0.05
N ASN A 36 18.33 -10.18 -1.21
CA ASN A 36 18.55 -8.92 -1.92
C ASN A 36 17.25 -8.38 -2.52
N GLN A 37 16.43 -9.24 -3.12
CA GLN A 37 15.11 -8.88 -3.62
C GLN A 37 14.25 -8.31 -2.49
N ALA A 38 14.12 -9.03 -1.37
CA ALA A 38 13.35 -8.58 -0.21
C ALA A 38 13.86 -7.26 0.38
N ALA A 39 15.18 -7.08 0.47
CA ALA A 39 15.76 -5.83 0.95
C ALA A 39 15.46 -4.67 0.00
N LEU A 40 15.58 -4.86 -1.32
CA LEU A 40 15.25 -3.80 -2.28
C LEU A 40 13.75 -3.47 -2.25
N MET A 41 12.85 -4.47 -2.12
CA MET A 41 11.41 -4.23 -1.90
C MET A 41 11.20 -3.31 -0.70
N ARG A 42 11.82 -3.65 0.43
CA ARG A 42 11.71 -2.87 1.67
C ARG A 42 12.23 -1.45 1.47
N GLU A 43 13.40 -1.28 0.87
CA GLU A 43 14.02 0.04 0.68
C GLU A 43 13.21 0.93 -0.26
N VAL A 44 12.63 0.38 -1.33
CA VAL A 44 11.70 1.12 -2.19
C VAL A 44 10.51 1.64 -1.39
N VAL A 45 9.83 0.76 -0.65
CA VAL A 45 8.64 1.13 0.12
C VAL A 45 8.97 2.15 1.22
N VAL A 46 10.05 1.93 1.99
CA VAL A 46 10.50 2.86 3.04
C VAL A 46 10.85 4.22 2.45
N THR A 47 11.57 4.26 1.32
CA THR A 47 11.98 5.52 0.70
C THR A 47 10.76 6.30 0.21
N VAL A 48 9.82 5.64 -0.46
CA VAL A 48 8.55 6.27 -0.89
C VAL A 48 7.77 6.80 0.31
N GLN A 49 7.60 6.00 1.37
CA GLN A 49 6.92 6.44 2.60
C GLN A 49 7.60 7.67 3.22
N ALA A 50 8.92 7.64 3.36
CA ALA A 50 9.67 8.71 4.01
C ALA A 50 9.62 10.01 3.20
N CYS A 51 9.66 9.93 1.87
CA CYS A 51 9.62 11.10 0.99
C CYS A 51 8.25 11.77 0.96
N LEU A 52 7.17 10.99 0.90
CA LEU A 52 5.81 11.53 0.86
C LEU A 52 5.27 11.93 2.24
N ALA A 53 5.81 11.36 3.34
CA ALA A 53 5.29 11.59 4.70
C ALA A 53 5.08 13.07 5.08
N PRO A 54 6.01 14.01 4.78
CA PRO A 54 5.82 15.42 5.13
C PRO A 54 4.58 16.06 4.47
N ASP A 55 4.36 15.81 3.18
CA ASP A 55 3.21 16.36 2.46
C ASP A 55 1.91 15.69 2.92
N LEU A 56 1.92 14.37 3.15
CA LEU A 56 0.76 13.66 3.70
C LEU A 56 0.40 14.16 5.11
N ASP A 57 1.38 14.42 5.96
CA ASP A 57 1.17 14.98 7.30
C ASP A 57 0.65 16.42 7.25
N ALA A 58 1.18 17.24 6.33
CA ALA A 58 0.70 18.60 6.12
C ALA A 58 -0.77 18.60 5.67
N THR A 59 -1.12 17.75 4.71
CA THR A 59 -2.50 17.56 4.25
C THR A 59 -3.41 17.10 5.39
N ARG A 60 -3.02 16.07 6.15
CA ARG A 60 -3.81 15.62 7.31
C ARG A 60 -3.99 16.73 8.34
N ALA A 61 -2.95 17.52 8.61
CA ALA A 61 -3.03 18.61 9.56
C ALA A 61 -3.93 19.76 9.08
N ALA A 62 -4.00 20.01 7.77
CA ALA A 62 -4.96 20.92 7.18
C ALA A 62 -6.39 20.40 7.35
N GLU A 63 -6.65 19.17 6.89
CA GLU A 63 -7.98 18.56 6.96
C GLU A 63 -8.50 18.41 8.39
N ARG A 64 -7.64 18.09 9.36
CA ARG A 64 -8.01 18.05 10.79
C ARG A 64 -8.41 19.42 11.34
N ARG A 65 -7.74 20.50 10.89
CA ARG A 65 -8.11 21.86 11.30
C ARG A 65 -9.46 22.26 10.71
N ASP A 66 -9.68 21.93 9.44
CA ASP A 66 -10.92 22.22 8.76
C ASP A 66 -12.09 21.45 9.40
N ALA A 67 -11.91 20.14 9.64
CA ALA A 67 -12.87 19.29 10.34
C ALA A 67 -13.22 19.79 11.76
N ALA A 68 -12.27 20.39 12.48
CA ALA A 68 -12.52 20.96 13.81
C ALA A 68 -13.34 22.25 13.77
N SER A 69 -13.33 22.96 12.63
CA SER A 69 -13.99 24.26 12.46
C SER A 69 -15.29 24.20 11.67
N ASP A 70 -15.48 23.17 10.83
CA ASP A 70 -16.64 22.97 9.97
C ASP A 70 -17.49 21.77 10.43
N PRO A 71 -18.69 21.99 11.00
CA PRO A 71 -19.62 20.93 11.38
C PRO A 71 -20.10 20.06 10.20
N HIS A 72 -19.96 20.54 8.96
CA HIS A 72 -20.35 19.85 7.74
C HIS A 72 -19.16 19.29 6.96
N TRP A 73 -17.97 19.23 7.57
CA TRP A 73 -16.75 18.74 6.91
C TRP A 73 -16.90 17.33 6.33
N SER A 74 -17.74 16.47 6.92
CA SER A 74 -18.04 15.13 6.40
C SER A 74 -18.68 15.12 5.00
N ASP A 75 -19.27 16.24 4.59
CA ASP A 75 -19.86 16.45 3.27
C ASP A 75 -18.85 17.10 2.30
N SER A 76 -17.65 17.44 2.77
CA SER A 76 -16.58 18.05 1.99
C SER A 76 -15.67 17.01 1.31
N PRO A 77 -14.88 17.41 0.30
CA PRO A 77 -13.89 16.53 -0.34
C PRO A 77 -12.77 16.05 0.61
N GLY A 78 -12.60 16.69 1.76
CA GLY A 78 -11.59 16.32 2.75
C GLY A 78 -11.70 14.88 3.24
N LEU A 79 -12.94 14.38 3.37
CA LEU A 79 -13.18 12.98 3.77
C LEU A 79 -12.60 11.99 2.75
N ARG A 80 -12.74 12.28 1.46
CA ARG A 80 -12.19 11.48 0.36
C ARG A 80 -10.67 11.49 0.38
N LEU A 81 -10.05 12.64 0.63
CA LEU A 81 -8.60 12.77 0.72
C LEU A 81 -8.04 11.96 1.89
N ILE A 82 -8.64 12.09 3.09
CA ILE A 82 -8.23 11.32 4.28
C ILE A 82 -8.42 9.82 4.07
N ALA A 83 -9.52 9.40 3.44
CA ALA A 83 -9.74 7.99 3.12
C ALA A 83 -8.67 7.45 2.15
N ALA A 84 -8.31 8.22 1.11
CA ALA A 84 -7.29 7.83 0.14
C ALA A 84 -5.91 7.69 0.79
N ILE A 85 -5.52 8.66 1.63
CA ILE A 85 -4.28 8.63 2.40
C ILE A 85 -4.22 7.38 3.29
N ALA A 86 -5.31 7.09 4.02
CA ALA A 86 -5.37 5.93 4.90
C ALA A 86 -5.24 4.59 4.14
N GLN A 87 -5.89 4.46 2.97
CA GLN A 87 -5.73 3.25 2.14
C GLN A 87 -4.31 3.11 1.61
N TYR A 88 -3.69 4.22 1.18
CA TYR A 88 -2.33 4.23 0.67
C TYR A 88 -1.31 3.77 1.73
N GLU A 89 -1.35 4.33 2.93
CA GLU A 89 -0.43 3.96 4.01
C GLU A 89 -0.55 2.50 4.41
N GLU A 90 -1.79 2.02 4.51
CA GLU A 90 -2.07 0.64 4.86
C GLU A 90 -1.57 -0.32 3.76
N ILE A 91 -1.69 0.05 2.48
CA ILE A 91 -1.06 -0.68 1.37
C ILE A 91 0.45 -0.75 1.62
N LEU A 92 1.12 0.38 1.79
CA LEU A 92 2.58 0.40 1.97
C LEU A 92 3.04 -0.37 3.22
N SER A 93 2.32 -0.28 4.34
CA SER A 93 2.59 -1.07 5.54
C SER A 93 2.48 -2.58 5.25
N THR A 94 1.45 -2.99 4.51
CA THR A 94 1.25 -4.39 4.13
C THR A 94 2.39 -4.88 3.20
N LEU A 95 2.92 -4.01 2.34
CA LEU A 95 4.06 -4.34 1.48
C LEU A 95 5.37 -4.51 2.28
N LEU A 96 5.58 -3.72 3.35
CA LEU A 96 6.71 -3.93 4.26
C LEU A 96 6.61 -5.26 5.00
N ASP A 97 5.42 -5.62 5.48
CA ASP A 97 5.18 -6.92 6.10
C ASP A 97 5.42 -8.06 5.10
N ALA A 98 5.00 -7.89 3.84
CA ALA A 98 5.27 -8.84 2.78
C ALA A 98 6.78 -8.98 2.53
N ALA A 99 7.55 -7.87 2.45
CA ALA A 99 9.00 -7.91 2.26
C ALA A 99 9.71 -8.68 3.39
N ALA A 100 9.31 -8.49 4.65
CA ALA A 100 9.86 -9.26 5.77
C ALA A 100 9.52 -10.77 5.69
N LEU A 101 8.36 -11.11 5.14
CA LEU A 101 8.00 -12.51 4.87
C LEU A 101 8.82 -13.11 3.72
N VAL A 102 9.10 -12.35 2.67
CA VAL A 102 9.99 -12.78 1.58
C VAL A 102 11.41 -13.00 2.11
N GLU A 103 11.93 -12.08 2.93
CA GLU A 103 13.26 -12.21 3.55
C GLU A 103 13.37 -13.47 4.43
N SER A 104 12.28 -13.86 5.10
CA SER A 104 12.21 -15.08 5.91
C SER A 104 11.77 -16.34 5.15
N GLY A 105 11.67 -16.28 3.82
CA GLY A 105 11.32 -17.43 2.98
C GLY A 105 9.82 -17.80 2.96
N ARG A 106 8.96 -17.00 3.59
CA ARG A 106 7.51 -17.28 3.78
C ARG A 106 6.66 -16.84 2.58
N MET A 107 6.96 -17.37 1.39
CA MET A 107 6.37 -16.91 0.12
C MET A 107 4.84 -16.98 0.04
N SER A 108 4.21 -18.08 0.43
CA SER A 108 2.74 -18.17 0.37
C SER A 108 2.04 -17.19 1.32
N THR A 109 2.71 -16.82 2.42
CA THR A 109 2.18 -15.79 3.34
C THR A 109 2.38 -14.40 2.74
N ALA A 110 3.54 -14.14 2.13
CA ALA A 110 3.77 -12.90 1.37
C ALA A 110 2.72 -12.73 0.26
N TRP A 111 2.44 -13.77 -0.54
CA TRP A 111 1.37 -13.78 -1.55
C TRP A 111 -0.01 -13.47 -0.97
N THR A 112 -0.33 -13.97 0.22
CA THR A 112 -1.58 -13.65 0.91
C THR A 112 -1.66 -12.16 1.26
N LEU A 113 -0.56 -11.57 1.75
CA LEU A 113 -0.51 -10.13 2.03
C LEU A 113 -0.63 -9.30 0.76
N LEU A 114 0.09 -9.68 -0.31
CA LEU A 114 -0.02 -9.03 -1.62
C LEU A 114 -1.46 -9.10 -2.16
N GLY A 115 -2.12 -10.25 -2.03
CA GLY A 115 -3.55 -10.39 -2.37
C GLY A 115 -4.45 -9.45 -1.56
N SER A 116 -4.16 -9.23 -0.27
CA SER A 116 -4.92 -8.30 0.57
C SER A 116 -4.70 -6.82 0.22
N THR A 117 -3.56 -6.48 -0.40
CA THR A 117 -3.35 -5.13 -0.96
C THR A 117 -4.23 -4.87 -2.18
N ALA A 118 -4.61 -5.92 -2.93
CA ALA A 118 -5.45 -5.78 -4.12
C ALA A 118 -6.84 -5.21 -3.77
N ASP A 119 -7.43 -5.62 -2.64
CA ASP A 119 -8.70 -5.08 -2.16
C ASP A 119 -8.59 -3.59 -1.80
N ARG A 120 -7.49 -3.20 -1.14
CA ARG A 120 -7.23 -1.79 -0.81
C ARG A 120 -6.96 -0.95 -2.04
N LEU A 121 -6.25 -1.51 -3.01
CA LEU A 121 -6.00 -0.84 -4.29
C LEU A 121 -7.29 -0.65 -5.09
N ARG A 122 -8.24 -1.59 -5.05
CA ARG A 122 -9.60 -1.41 -5.60
C ARG A 122 -10.30 -0.22 -4.93
N VAL A 123 -10.25 -0.13 -3.60
CA VAL A 123 -10.86 0.97 -2.85
C VAL A 123 -10.19 2.30 -3.21
N LEU A 124 -8.86 2.35 -3.25
CA LEU A 124 -8.11 3.55 -3.60
C LEU A 124 -8.38 4.00 -5.04
N ALA A 125 -8.48 3.08 -6.00
CA ALA A 125 -8.88 3.38 -7.37
C ALA A 125 -10.32 3.90 -7.45
N ALA A 126 -11.25 3.35 -6.67
CA ALA A 126 -12.62 3.84 -6.59
C ALA A 126 -12.68 5.25 -5.98
N LEU A 127 -11.84 5.55 -4.98
CA LEU A 127 -11.66 6.90 -4.43
C LEU A 127 -11.07 7.86 -5.47
N ALA A 128 -10.28 7.41 -6.44
CA ALA A 128 -9.81 8.25 -7.55
C ALA A 128 -10.87 8.52 -8.63
N SER A 129 -11.98 7.78 -8.63
CA SER A 129 -13.04 7.90 -9.64
C SER A 129 -13.98 9.09 -9.42
N ALA A 130 -14.91 9.30 -10.37
CA ALA A 130 -15.99 10.28 -10.21
C ALA A 130 -16.95 9.96 -9.05
N ALA A 131 -17.03 8.70 -8.62
CA ALA A 131 -17.84 8.28 -7.48
C ALA A 131 -17.07 8.36 -6.14
N GLY A 132 -15.88 8.94 -6.12
CA GLY A 132 -14.99 8.91 -4.96
C GLY A 132 -15.60 9.47 -3.67
N ASP A 133 -16.42 10.52 -3.76
CA ASP A 133 -17.05 11.13 -2.58
C ASP A 133 -18.11 10.20 -1.96
N ASP A 134 -18.86 9.46 -2.79
CA ASP A 134 -19.81 8.45 -2.33
C ASP A 134 -19.10 7.27 -1.66
N VAL A 135 -18.00 6.81 -2.27
CA VAL A 135 -17.14 5.76 -1.72
C VAL A 135 -16.58 6.19 -0.36
N ALA A 136 -16.09 7.42 -0.24
CA ALA A 136 -15.54 7.97 1.01
C ALA A 136 -16.60 8.02 2.12
N ARG A 137 -17.82 8.48 1.81
CA ARG A 137 -18.94 8.48 2.76
C ARG A 137 -19.33 7.08 3.20
N GLN A 138 -19.35 6.12 2.27
CA GLN A 138 -19.65 4.72 2.59
C GLN A 138 -18.55 4.07 3.45
N LEU A 139 -17.28 4.38 3.18
CA LEU A 139 -16.14 3.95 4.01
C LEU A 139 -16.23 4.54 5.43
N ALA A 140 -16.54 5.83 5.55
CA ALA A 140 -16.71 6.49 6.85
C ALA A 140 -17.85 5.86 7.66
N ALA A 141 -19.01 5.62 7.03
CA ALA A 141 -20.13 4.94 7.66
C ALA A 141 -19.77 3.50 8.10
N THR A 142 -19.03 2.77 7.25
CA THR A 142 -18.57 1.40 7.55
C THR A 142 -17.58 1.40 8.71
N SER A 143 -16.64 2.35 8.72
CA SER A 143 -15.66 2.53 9.80
C SER A 143 -16.34 2.90 11.12
N ALA A 144 -17.30 3.83 11.11
CA ALA A 144 -18.08 4.20 12.29
C ALA A 144 -18.89 3.02 12.84
N HIS A 145 -19.51 2.22 11.97
CA HIS A 145 -20.22 1.00 12.36
C HIS A 145 -19.28 -0.05 12.97
N ALA A 146 -18.12 -0.29 12.36
CA ALA A 146 -17.12 -1.21 12.87
C ALA A 146 -16.60 -0.77 14.25
N ARG A 147 -16.27 0.53 14.40
CA ARG A 147 -15.89 1.15 15.68
C ARG A 147 -16.96 0.90 16.73
N ALA A 148 -18.23 1.21 16.46
CA ALA A 148 -19.31 1.03 17.42
C ALA A 148 -19.43 -0.44 17.89
N ARG A 149 -19.28 -1.40 16.97
CA ARG A 149 -19.25 -2.83 17.31
C ARG A 149 -18.06 -3.20 18.18
N PHE A 150 -16.86 -2.71 17.86
CA PHE A 150 -15.67 -2.99 18.67
C PHE A 150 -15.74 -2.35 20.05
N THR A 151 -16.20 -1.10 20.16
CA THR A 151 -16.43 -0.44 21.46
C THR A 151 -17.49 -1.17 22.28
N ALA A 152 -18.58 -1.63 21.67
CA ALA A 152 -19.61 -2.40 22.38
C ALA A 152 -19.07 -3.76 22.88
N ALA A 153 -18.27 -4.44 22.06
CA ALA A 153 -17.60 -5.69 22.47
C ALA A 153 -16.64 -5.43 23.63
N ALA A 154 -15.77 -4.43 23.53
CA ALA A 154 -14.77 -4.12 24.54
C ALA A 154 -15.37 -3.59 25.85
N ALA A 155 -16.50 -2.86 25.78
CA ALA A 155 -17.25 -2.44 26.96
C ALA A 155 -17.76 -3.62 27.81
N THR A 156 -18.00 -4.78 27.19
CA THR A 156 -18.38 -6.02 27.89
C THR A 156 -17.25 -6.53 28.78
N ASP A 157 -16.01 -6.31 28.36
CA ASP A 157 -14.79 -6.72 29.08
C ASP A 157 -14.15 -5.58 29.89
N GLY A 158 -14.78 -4.40 29.92
CA GLY A 158 -14.26 -3.20 30.58
C GLY A 158 -12.96 -2.65 29.96
N VAL A 159 -12.69 -2.96 28.69
CA VAL A 159 -11.49 -2.54 27.97
C VAL A 159 -11.77 -1.27 27.18
N ASP A 160 -10.96 -0.23 27.39
CA ASP A 160 -10.91 0.92 26.48
C ASP A 160 -9.94 0.62 25.34
N LEU A 161 -10.46 0.60 24.12
CA LEU A 161 -9.68 0.35 22.91
C LEU A 161 -8.90 1.58 22.43
N GLY A 162 -9.12 2.77 23.02
CA GLY A 162 -8.44 4.01 22.61
C GLY A 162 -8.70 4.41 21.16
N LEU A 163 -9.79 3.91 20.56
CA LEU A 163 -10.10 4.14 19.16
C LEU A 163 -10.39 5.65 18.93
N PRO A 164 -9.95 6.23 17.80
CA PRO A 164 -10.22 7.64 17.46
C PRO A 164 -11.70 7.90 17.19
N ALA A 165 -12.15 9.14 17.43
CA ALA A 165 -13.54 9.56 17.20
C ALA A 165 -13.96 9.30 15.73
N PRO A 166 -15.20 8.84 15.48
CA PRO A 166 -15.66 8.58 14.13
C PRO A 166 -15.91 9.90 13.38
N PHE A 167 -15.72 9.87 12.07
CA PHE A 167 -16.25 10.91 11.19
C PHE A 167 -17.75 10.64 10.99
N GLU A 168 -18.60 11.32 11.75
CA GLU A 168 -20.05 11.15 11.67
C GLU A 168 -20.60 11.95 10.49
N SER A 169 -21.15 11.26 9.48
CA SER A 169 -22.06 11.91 8.52
C SER A 169 -23.46 11.93 9.15
N ALA A 170 -24.06 13.11 9.22
CA ALA A 170 -25.18 13.48 10.09
C ALA A 170 -26.51 12.73 9.90
N THR A 171 -26.59 11.65 9.11
CA THR A 171 -27.87 11.07 8.67
C THR A 171 -28.07 9.57 8.83
N ASN A 172 -27.10 8.78 9.30
CA ASN A 172 -27.29 7.32 9.37
C ASN A 172 -27.44 6.79 10.79
N VAL A 173 -28.68 6.45 11.15
CA VAL A 173 -29.02 5.49 12.21
C VAL A 173 -28.15 4.25 12.02
N VAL A 174 -27.63 3.67 13.11
CA VAL A 174 -26.75 2.49 13.13
C VAL A 174 -27.45 1.25 12.58
N THR A 175 -27.65 1.18 11.28
CA THR A 175 -27.95 -0.03 10.51
C THR A 175 -26.65 -0.56 9.93
N ALA A 176 -26.61 -1.86 9.61
CA ALA A 176 -25.47 -2.43 8.92
C ALA A 176 -25.33 -1.69 7.57
N PRO A 177 -24.17 -1.07 7.28
CA PRO A 177 -23.96 -0.38 6.02
C PRO A 177 -24.05 -1.37 4.87
N ALA A 178 -24.62 -0.92 3.74
CA ALA A 178 -24.64 -1.72 2.52
C ALA A 178 -23.20 -2.06 2.08
N PRO A 179 -22.98 -3.19 1.37
CA PRO A 179 -21.67 -3.51 0.79
C PRO A 179 -21.13 -2.36 -0.06
N LEU A 180 -19.83 -2.09 0.03
CA LEU A 180 -19.17 -1.07 -0.78
C LEU A 180 -19.38 -1.31 -2.27
N ALA A 181 -20.06 -0.36 -2.92
CA ALA A 181 -20.32 -0.43 -4.35
C ALA A 181 -19.09 0.11 -5.10
N LEU A 182 -18.12 -0.78 -5.36
CA LEU A 182 -16.90 -0.42 -6.08
C LEU A 182 -17.14 -0.50 -7.59
N GLY A 183 -16.79 0.57 -8.31
CA GLY A 183 -16.76 0.57 -9.77
C GLY A 183 -15.60 -0.26 -10.32
N GLU A 184 -15.61 -0.48 -11.64
CA GLU A 184 -14.50 -1.15 -12.31
C GLU A 184 -13.24 -0.25 -12.28
N PRO A 185 -12.10 -0.75 -11.79
CA PRO A 185 -10.86 0.04 -11.74
C PRO A 185 -10.29 0.27 -13.14
N PRO A 186 -9.47 1.32 -13.34
CA PRO A 186 -8.72 1.52 -14.58
C PRO A 186 -7.93 0.27 -14.97
N ARG A 187 -7.85 -0.03 -16.28
CA ARG A 187 -7.25 -1.28 -16.81
C ARG A 187 -5.86 -1.59 -16.25
N ALA A 188 -5.00 -0.58 -16.08
CA ALA A 188 -3.67 -0.76 -15.51
C ALA A 188 -3.74 -1.30 -14.07
N ILE A 189 -4.61 -0.71 -13.24
CA ILE A 189 -4.82 -1.13 -11.85
C ILE A 189 -5.52 -2.50 -11.79
N ALA A 190 -6.51 -2.74 -12.67
CA ALA A 190 -7.20 -4.02 -12.78
C ALA A 190 -6.22 -5.18 -13.02
N ARG A 191 -5.19 -4.97 -13.85
CA ARG A 191 -4.14 -5.96 -14.12
C ARG A 191 -3.31 -6.27 -12.87
N VAL A 192 -2.90 -5.25 -12.11
CA VAL A 192 -2.14 -5.45 -10.85
C VAL A 192 -2.96 -6.24 -9.84
N ILE A 193 -4.24 -5.89 -9.70
CA ILE A 193 -5.21 -6.60 -8.85
C ILE A 193 -5.35 -8.06 -9.27
N GLU A 194 -5.50 -8.32 -10.57
CA GLU A 194 -5.63 -9.67 -11.12
C GLU A 194 -4.39 -10.51 -10.80
N LEU A 195 -3.19 -9.97 -11.02
CA LEU A 195 -1.93 -10.65 -10.74
C LEU A 195 -1.76 -10.96 -9.25
N ALA A 196 -2.05 -10.00 -8.36
CA ALA A 196 -1.99 -10.21 -6.91
C ALA A 196 -3.00 -11.28 -6.45
N THR A 197 -4.22 -11.26 -6.99
CA THR A 197 -5.27 -12.23 -6.65
C THR A 197 -4.89 -13.64 -7.16
N LEU A 198 -4.39 -13.72 -8.40
CA LEU A 198 -3.94 -14.98 -9.00
C LEU A 198 -2.76 -15.58 -8.23
N GLY A 199 -1.78 -14.75 -7.85
CA GLY A 199 -0.64 -15.17 -7.04
C GLY A 199 -1.08 -15.73 -5.68
N ALA A 200 -1.97 -15.03 -4.98
CA ALA A 200 -2.51 -15.49 -3.71
C ALA A 200 -3.26 -16.84 -3.82
N ALA A 201 -4.04 -17.04 -4.89
CA ALA A 201 -4.74 -18.30 -5.13
C ALA A 201 -3.76 -19.44 -5.48
N THR A 202 -2.89 -19.21 -6.45
CA THR A 202 -1.97 -20.24 -6.97
C THR A 202 -0.88 -20.67 -5.98
N SER A 203 -0.49 -19.78 -5.05
CA SER A 203 0.46 -20.11 -3.97
C SER A 203 -0.08 -21.09 -2.91
N ARG A 204 -1.40 -21.31 -2.88
CA ARG A 204 -2.08 -22.17 -1.89
C ARG A 204 -2.41 -23.56 -2.40
N ASP A 205 -2.52 -23.73 -3.72
CA ASP A 205 -3.12 -24.91 -4.34
C ASP A 205 -2.10 -25.89 -4.96
N GLY A 206 -0.83 -25.86 -4.52
CA GLY A 206 0.22 -26.71 -5.09
C GLY A 206 0.61 -26.33 -6.52
N GLY A 207 0.31 -25.10 -6.93
CA GLY A 207 0.62 -24.56 -8.26
C GLY A 207 2.10 -24.16 -8.42
N PRO A 208 2.48 -23.54 -9.55
CA PRO A 208 3.89 -23.19 -9.84
C PRO A 208 4.49 -22.12 -8.93
N LEU A 209 3.69 -21.52 -8.03
CA LEU A 209 4.11 -20.57 -7.00
C LEU A 209 4.07 -21.18 -5.59
N ASP A 210 3.71 -22.45 -5.45
CA ASP A 210 3.75 -23.16 -4.19
C ASP A 210 5.19 -23.50 -3.81
N THR A 211 5.61 -23.07 -2.63
CA THR A 211 6.95 -23.30 -2.09
C THR A 211 6.92 -24.21 -0.86
N THR A 212 5.77 -24.82 -0.53
CA THR A 212 5.64 -25.72 0.64
C THR A 212 6.53 -26.95 0.51
N SER A 213 6.70 -27.47 -0.71
CA SER A 213 7.59 -28.60 -1.03
C SER A 213 9.07 -28.31 -0.84
N LEU A 214 9.46 -27.03 -0.74
CA LEU A 214 10.85 -26.58 -0.61
C LEU A 214 11.28 -26.41 0.86
N HIS A 215 10.35 -26.49 1.82
CA HIS A 215 10.65 -26.28 3.23
C HIS A 215 11.59 -27.36 3.78
N GLY A 216 12.79 -26.96 4.19
CA GLY A 216 13.80 -27.87 4.75
C GLY A 216 14.51 -28.73 3.70
N SER A 217 14.38 -28.40 2.42
CA SER A 217 15.09 -29.11 1.36
C SER A 217 16.58 -28.76 1.35
N PRO A 218 17.49 -29.75 1.23
CA PRO A 218 18.93 -29.52 1.16
C PRO A 218 19.44 -29.22 -0.26
N HIS A 219 18.55 -29.10 -1.26
CA HIS A 219 18.94 -29.01 -2.67
C HIS A 219 19.15 -27.56 -3.14
N HIS A 220 20.31 -27.28 -3.72
CA HIS A 220 20.63 -25.94 -4.24
C HIS A 220 19.68 -25.45 -5.34
N THR A 221 19.04 -26.35 -6.09
CA THR A 221 18.04 -26.02 -7.11
C THR A 221 16.80 -25.33 -6.54
N ASP A 222 16.54 -25.49 -5.25
CA ASP A 222 15.34 -24.98 -4.60
C ASP A 222 15.50 -23.50 -4.24
N TYR A 223 16.73 -23.02 -4.06
CA TYR A 223 17.03 -21.59 -3.93
C TYR A 223 16.75 -20.83 -5.23
N ALA A 224 17.09 -21.40 -6.39
CA ALA A 224 16.79 -20.78 -7.69
C ALA A 224 15.27 -20.64 -7.93
N HIS A 225 14.49 -21.63 -7.50
CA HIS A 225 13.03 -21.54 -7.58
C HIS A 225 12.47 -20.46 -6.61
N LEU A 226 12.98 -20.40 -5.39
CA LEU A 226 12.62 -19.35 -4.43
C LEU A 226 12.98 -17.94 -4.92
N ALA A 227 14.17 -17.75 -5.51
CA ALA A 227 14.59 -16.49 -6.11
C ALA A 227 13.69 -16.09 -7.29
N THR A 228 13.22 -17.06 -8.09
CA THR A 228 12.27 -16.81 -9.18
C THR A 228 10.91 -16.35 -8.63
N VAL A 229 10.37 -17.03 -7.61
CA VAL A 229 9.11 -16.64 -6.97
C VAL A 229 9.25 -15.28 -6.28
N GLY A 230 10.37 -15.03 -5.61
CA GLY A 230 10.72 -13.74 -5.01
C GLY A 230 10.78 -12.62 -6.05
N GLY A 231 11.34 -12.88 -7.24
CA GLY A 231 11.36 -11.92 -8.35
C GLY A 231 9.95 -11.54 -8.83
N TYR A 232 9.02 -12.49 -8.93
CA TYR A 232 7.62 -12.16 -9.24
C TYR A 232 6.95 -11.31 -8.15
N GLN A 233 7.21 -11.62 -6.89
CA GLN A 233 6.71 -10.83 -5.76
C GLN A 233 7.31 -9.43 -5.74
N PHE A 234 8.61 -9.31 -6.03
CA PHE A 234 9.34 -8.05 -6.16
C PHE A 234 8.67 -7.13 -7.20
N HIS A 235 8.53 -7.61 -8.44
CA HIS A 235 7.93 -6.82 -9.51
C HIS A 235 6.48 -6.44 -9.22
N LEU A 236 5.71 -7.35 -8.61
CA LEU A 236 4.34 -7.03 -8.22
C LEU A 236 4.29 -5.95 -7.11
N VAL A 237 5.21 -5.98 -6.15
CA VAL A 237 5.32 -4.92 -5.13
C VAL A 237 5.58 -3.57 -5.80
N LEU A 238 6.51 -3.51 -6.75
CA LEU A 238 6.78 -2.28 -7.51
C LEU A 238 5.52 -1.78 -8.24
N ASP A 239 4.81 -2.66 -8.94
CA ASP A 239 3.56 -2.32 -9.63
C ASP A 239 2.47 -1.82 -8.66
N ILE A 240 2.36 -2.41 -7.47
CA ILE A 240 1.42 -1.96 -6.43
C ILE A 240 1.82 -0.57 -5.91
N VAL A 241 3.10 -0.32 -5.60
CA VAL A 241 3.59 1.00 -5.14
C VAL A 241 3.29 2.06 -6.20
N ARG A 242 3.55 1.76 -7.47
CA ARG A 242 3.24 2.66 -8.60
C ARG A 242 1.76 2.98 -8.65
N ALA A 243 0.92 1.94 -8.74
CA ALA A 243 -0.52 2.09 -8.88
C ALA A 243 -1.17 2.81 -7.69
N ALA A 244 -0.70 2.52 -6.47
CA ALA A 244 -1.17 3.18 -5.26
C ALA A 244 -0.76 4.66 -5.23
N THR A 245 0.49 4.97 -5.57
CA THR A 245 1.00 6.35 -5.60
C THR A 245 0.30 7.18 -6.67
N ASP A 246 0.16 6.64 -7.90
CA ASP A 246 -0.56 7.31 -8.98
C ASP A 246 -2.02 7.61 -8.58
N SER A 247 -2.69 6.66 -7.93
CA SER A 247 -4.08 6.83 -7.48
C SER A 247 -4.19 7.88 -6.36
N LEU A 248 -3.31 7.83 -5.37
CA LEU A 248 -3.28 8.82 -4.28
C LEU A 248 -3.00 10.23 -4.83
N CYS A 249 -1.97 10.38 -5.65
CA CYS A 249 -1.57 11.65 -6.22
C CYS A 249 -2.65 12.21 -7.16
N SER A 250 -3.37 11.34 -7.89
CA SER A 250 -4.53 11.76 -8.69
C SER A 250 -5.66 12.30 -7.81
N VAL A 251 -5.96 11.67 -6.67
CA VAL A 251 -6.96 12.19 -5.72
C VAL A 251 -6.51 13.51 -5.13
N ALA A 252 -5.29 13.55 -4.59
CA ALA A 252 -4.76 14.73 -3.91
C ALA A 252 -4.62 15.92 -4.87
N GLY A 253 -4.08 15.71 -6.07
CA GLY A 253 -3.98 16.74 -7.11
C GLY A 253 -5.34 17.28 -7.56
N ALA A 254 -6.36 16.42 -7.68
CA ALA A 254 -7.71 16.85 -8.05
C ALA A 254 -8.39 17.69 -6.95
N LEU A 255 -8.10 17.41 -5.67
CA LEU A 255 -8.78 18.04 -4.54
C LEU A 255 -8.05 19.29 -4.00
N THR A 256 -6.71 19.30 -4.07
CA THR A 256 -5.88 20.41 -3.57
C THR A 256 -5.44 21.38 -4.67
N ALA A 257 -5.47 20.94 -5.94
CA ALA A 257 -4.90 21.66 -7.08
C ALA A 257 -3.40 22.00 -6.93
N GLU A 258 -2.67 21.25 -6.09
CA GLU A 258 -1.24 21.44 -5.87
C GLU A 258 -0.41 20.61 -6.85
N GLN A 259 0.56 21.25 -7.50
CA GLN A 259 1.46 20.61 -8.48
C GLN A 259 2.35 19.53 -7.84
N VAL A 260 2.61 19.62 -6.53
CA VAL A 260 3.47 18.69 -5.79
C VAL A 260 3.06 17.22 -5.97
N TRP A 261 1.76 16.95 -6.11
CA TRP A 261 1.25 15.59 -6.29
C TRP A 261 1.58 15.01 -7.66
N ALA A 262 1.57 15.83 -8.71
CA ALA A 262 2.00 15.38 -10.03
C ALA A 262 3.51 15.10 -10.05
N ASP A 263 4.30 15.98 -9.44
CA ASP A 263 5.75 15.82 -9.33
C ASP A 263 6.11 14.55 -8.54
N TRP A 264 5.39 14.23 -7.46
CA TRP A 264 5.57 12.98 -6.71
C TRP A 264 5.22 11.73 -7.52
N ALA A 265 4.13 11.78 -8.31
CA ALA A 265 3.75 10.66 -9.14
C ALA A 265 4.82 10.37 -10.21
N ASP A 266 5.42 11.42 -10.79
CA ASP A 266 6.50 11.29 -11.77
C ASP A 266 7.79 10.74 -11.11
N ASP A 267 8.23 11.31 -9.98
CA ASP A 267 9.44 10.88 -9.26
C ASP A 267 9.34 9.42 -8.79
N VAL A 268 8.17 8.98 -8.31
CA VAL A 268 7.96 7.58 -7.90
C VAL A 268 7.93 6.63 -9.10
N ARG A 269 7.43 7.05 -10.27
CA ARG A 269 7.52 6.22 -11.49
C ARG A 269 8.96 6.03 -11.92
N GLU A 270 9.77 7.09 -11.94
CA GLU A 270 11.20 7.01 -12.28
C GLU A 270 11.96 6.12 -11.27
N ALA A 271 11.64 6.25 -9.99
CA ALA A 271 12.17 5.40 -8.93
C ALA A 271 11.86 3.90 -9.14
N ILE A 272 10.62 3.60 -9.54
CA ILE A 272 10.15 2.23 -9.76
C ILE A 272 10.77 1.64 -11.03
N GLU A 273 10.86 2.41 -12.11
CA GLU A 273 11.54 1.97 -13.34
C GLU A 273 13.01 1.65 -13.06
N PHE A 274 13.70 2.48 -12.27
CA PHE A 274 15.07 2.19 -11.84
C PHE A 274 15.18 0.93 -10.97
N ALA A 275 14.29 0.76 -9.99
CA ALA A 275 14.28 -0.42 -9.13
C ALA A 275 13.96 -1.70 -9.92
N TRP A 276 13.13 -1.60 -10.96
CA TRP A 276 12.84 -2.69 -11.87
C TRP A 276 14.09 -3.17 -12.60
N ASP A 277 14.91 -2.25 -13.10
CA ASP A 277 16.16 -2.56 -13.81
C ASP A 277 17.28 -3.10 -12.89
N CYS A 278 17.07 -3.07 -11.57
CA CYS A 278 18.02 -3.57 -10.59
C CYS A 278 17.89 -5.08 -10.31
N ILE A 279 16.89 -5.80 -10.84
CA ILE A 279 16.71 -7.25 -10.68
C ILE A 279 16.42 -7.86 -12.06
#